data_AF-A0A2S5WTN8-F1
#
_entry.id   AF-A0A2S5WTN8-F1
#
_cell.length_a   1.000
_cell.length_b   1.000
_cell.length_c   1.000
_cell.angle_alpha   90.00
_cell.angle_beta   90.00
_cell.angle_gamma   90.00
#
_symmetry.space_group_name_H-M   'P 1'
#
loop_
_entity.id
_entity.type
_entity.pdbx_description
1 polymer ?
#
loop_
_entity_poly.entity_id
_entity_poly.type
_entity_poly.pdbx_seq_one_letter_code
_entity_poly.pdbx_strand_id
1 'polypeptide(L)'
;MQRIAAAYRNVDCNRAWDEEVIEWHFCRRFNPWTRDAAPDEHSWIDEQEARRRYRTSGESLTLVPPVDVKTGIAPYYIVVTPREHPSFTVVQQVSPAFGVGAKASEIWWKSLGDGRLFSHIASVYEYGIYNPQLPPQVFQPVAKVQSHNNEDGTGWTNFVEFNPPSRMRADRDQVLVDEMYAAEPAWSEWDALV
;
A
#
# COMPACT_ATOMS: atom_id res chain seq x y z
N MET A 1 -50.53 -40.06 27.78
CA MET A 1 -50.54 -40.93 26.59
C MET A 1 -50.30 -40.07 25.35
N GLN A 2 -49.24 -40.41 24.58
CA GLN A 2 -48.93 -40.19 23.14
C GLN A 2 -49.13 -38.78 22.54
N ARG A 3 -48.09 -38.01 22.14
CA ARG A 3 -47.19 -38.11 20.93
C ARG A 3 -47.92 -38.23 19.58
N ILE A 4 -47.67 -37.28 18.66
CA ILE A 4 -47.02 -37.46 17.34
C ILE A 4 -46.56 -36.09 16.81
N ALA A 5 -45.42 -36.10 16.12
CA ALA A 5 -44.63 -34.98 15.60
C ALA A 5 -44.74 -34.84 14.07
N ALA A 6 -44.43 -33.65 13.56
CA ALA A 6 -43.88 -33.33 12.22
C ALA A 6 -43.52 -31.82 12.26
N ALA A 7 -42.26 -31.35 12.33
CA ALA A 7 -41.14 -31.41 11.39
C ALA A 7 -41.50 -30.95 9.95
N TYR A 8 -41.02 -29.78 9.53
CA TYR A 8 -40.08 -29.58 8.40
C TYR A 8 -39.68 -28.09 8.23
N ARG A 9 -38.41 -27.80 8.57
CA ARG A 9 -37.34 -27.00 7.91
C ARG A 9 -37.67 -25.60 7.37
N ASN A 10 -37.05 -24.57 7.94
CA ASN A 10 -35.74 -23.96 7.57
C ASN A 10 -35.71 -23.34 6.16
N VAL A 11 -35.73 -22.01 6.12
CA VAL A 11 -34.93 -21.23 5.16
C VAL A 11 -34.16 -20.21 6.00
N ASP A 12 -32.88 -20.52 6.20
CA ASP A 12 -31.91 -19.68 6.87
C ASP A 12 -31.76 -18.34 6.14
N CYS A 13 -31.98 -17.24 6.85
CA CYS A 13 -31.55 -15.90 6.44
C CYS A 13 -30.06 -15.72 6.76
N ASN A 14 -29.20 -16.57 6.20
CA ASN A 14 -27.75 -16.34 6.16
C ASN A 14 -27.39 -15.95 4.73
N ARG A 15 -27.64 -14.69 4.39
CA ARG A 15 -26.99 -14.06 3.24
C ARG A 15 -25.54 -13.84 3.67
N ALA A 16 -24.72 -14.85 3.43
CA ALA A 16 -23.27 -14.70 3.47
C ALA A 16 -22.93 -13.46 2.64
N TRP A 17 -22.26 -12.52 3.28
CA TRP A 17 -21.46 -11.55 2.55
C TRP A 17 -20.41 -12.38 1.85
N ASP A 18 -20.52 -12.52 0.53
CA ASP A 18 -19.38 -12.95 -0.27
C ASP A 18 -18.32 -11.87 -0.02
N GLU A 19 -17.38 -12.15 0.88
CA GLU A 19 -16.12 -11.44 0.94
C GLU A 19 -15.50 -11.61 -0.45
N GLU A 20 -15.60 -10.57 -1.29
CA GLU A 20 -14.89 -10.55 -2.56
C GLU A 20 -13.42 -10.77 -2.24
N VAL A 21 -12.92 -11.98 -2.55
CA VAL A 21 -11.50 -12.29 -2.44
C VAL A 21 -10.79 -11.34 -3.38
N ILE A 22 -10.09 -10.35 -2.83
CA ILE A 22 -9.28 -9.42 -3.60
C ILE A 22 -8.21 -10.25 -4.33
N GLU A 23 -8.29 -10.33 -5.65
CA GLU A 23 -7.28 -11.01 -6.46
C GLU A 23 -6.04 -10.11 -6.57
N TRP A 24 -5.02 -10.43 -5.78
CA TRP A 24 -3.75 -9.71 -5.79
C TRP A 24 -2.89 -10.12 -6.98
N HIS A 25 -2.26 -9.13 -7.61
CA HIS A 25 -1.23 -9.35 -8.61
C HIS A 25 0.16 -9.09 -8.03
N PHE A 26 1.15 -9.87 -8.47
CA PHE A 26 2.50 -9.83 -7.91
C PHE A 26 3.52 -9.52 -8.99
N CYS A 27 4.52 -8.69 -8.67
CA CYS A 27 5.66 -8.46 -9.54
C CYS A 27 6.91 -8.09 -8.73
N ARG A 28 8.07 -7.96 -9.39
CA ARG A 28 9.28 -7.44 -8.73
C ARG A 28 9.15 -5.97 -8.39
N ARG A 29 8.76 -5.21 -9.42
CA ARG A 29 8.72 -3.76 -9.40
C ARG A 29 7.54 -3.33 -10.26
N PHE A 30 6.62 -2.61 -9.63
CA PHE A 30 5.50 -2.01 -10.32
C PHE A 30 5.89 -0.64 -10.87
N ASN A 31 5.55 -0.38 -12.13
CA ASN A 31 5.65 0.94 -12.74
C ASN A 31 4.26 1.58 -12.74
N PRO A 32 3.98 2.58 -11.89
CA PRO A 32 2.66 3.19 -11.78
C PRO A 32 2.23 3.93 -13.06
N TRP A 33 3.18 4.35 -13.90
CA TRP A 33 2.89 5.06 -15.14
C TRP A 33 2.43 4.14 -16.26
N THR A 34 3.10 3.00 -16.44
CA THR A 34 2.69 1.98 -17.42
C THR A 34 1.61 1.06 -16.87
N ARG A 35 1.43 1.04 -15.55
CA ARG A 35 0.54 0.14 -14.80
C ARG A 35 0.91 -1.32 -15.02
N ASP A 36 2.20 -1.57 -15.16
CA ASP A 36 2.74 -2.87 -15.52
C ASP A 36 4.01 -3.16 -14.71
N ALA A 37 4.47 -4.40 -14.75
CA ALA A 37 5.78 -4.76 -14.26
C ALA A 37 6.88 -4.01 -15.07
N ALA A 38 7.95 -3.60 -14.41
CA ALA A 38 9.05 -2.89 -15.08
C ALA A 38 9.71 -3.75 -16.20
N PRO A 39 10.11 -3.14 -17.34
CA PRO A 39 10.34 -3.84 -18.62
C PRO A 39 11.66 -4.59 -18.77
N ASP A 40 12.55 -4.56 -17.78
CA ASP A 40 13.93 -5.04 -17.87
C ASP A 40 14.04 -6.55 -17.61
N GLU A 41 13.55 -7.05 -16.47
CA GLU A 41 13.38 -8.47 -16.21
C GLU A 41 12.28 -8.65 -15.14
N HIS A 42 11.31 -9.55 -15.37
CA HIS A 42 10.19 -9.98 -14.51
C HIS A 42 8.83 -9.37 -14.85
N SER A 43 8.08 -10.12 -15.67
CA SER A 43 6.63 -10.05 -15.82
C SER A 43 5.93 -10.25 -14.47
N TRP A 44 4.61 -10.04 -14.46
CA TRP A 44 3.73 -10.59 -13.43
C TRP A 44 4.13 -12.02 -13.07
N ILE A 45 4.23 -12.29 -11.76
CA ILE A 45 4.59 -13.60 -11.21
C ILE A 45 3.35 -14.23 -10.57
N ASP A 46 3.33 -15.56 -10.52
CA ASP A 46 2.29 -16.29 -9.80
C ASP A 46 2.45 -16.17 -8.27
N GLU A 47 1.41 -16.59 -7.54
CA GLU A 47 1.39 -16.54 -6.08
C GLU A 47 2.47 -17.46 -5.46
N GLN A 48 2.81 -18.57 -6.12
CA GLN A 48 3.82 -19.50 -5.61
C GLN A 48 5.20 -18.83 -5.56
N GLU A 49 5.60 -18.16 -6.64
CA GLU A 49 6.84 -17.40 -6.73
C GLU A 49 6.81 -16.17 -5.82
N ALA A 50 5.65 -15.51 -5.67
CA ALA A 50 5.47 -14.41 -4.72
C ALA A 50 5.70 -14.86 -3.26
N ARG A 51 5.14 -16.01 -2.87
CA ARG A 51 5.35 -16.60 -1.54
C ARG A 51 6.80 -17.01 -1.30
N ARG A 52 7.48 -17.51 -2.33
CA ARG A 52 8.92 -17.83 -2.24
C ARG A 52 9.74 -16.56 -1.96
N ARG A 53 9.47 -15.48 -2.70
CA ARG A 53 10.13 -14.17 -2.53
C ARG A 53 9.90 -13.55 -1.18
N TYR A 54 8.66 -13.61 -0.67
CA TYR A 54 8.30 -13.11 0.65
C TYR A 54 9.18 -13.72 1.75
N ARG A 55 9.60 -14.98 1.59
CA ARG A 55 10.47 -15.70 2.54
C ARG A 55 11.97 -15.58 2.22
N THR A 56 12.33 -15.04 1.06
CA THR A 56 13.72 -14.99 0.59
C THR A 56 14.29 -13.59 0.76
N SER A 57 15.16 -13.42 1.76
CA SER A 57 15.80 -12.13 2.05
C SER A 57 16.50 -11.56 0.81
N GLY A 58 16.29 -10.26 0.57
CA GLY A 58 16.94 -9.52 -0.51
C GLY A 58 16.25 -9.59 -1.88
N GLU A 59 15.21 -10.41 -2.04
CA GLU A 59 14.41 -10.40 -3.26
C GLU A 59 13.32 -9.33 -3.20
N SER A 60 13.06 -8.62 -4.29
CA SER A 60 11.97 -7.63 -4.33
C SER A 60 10.63 -8.28 -4.64
N LEU A 61 9.60 -7.82 -3.93
CA LEU A 61 8.20 -8.21 -4.14
C LEU A 61 7.32 -6.95 -4.04
N THR A 62 6.48 -6.74 -5.04
CA THR A 62 5.42 -5.74 -5.03
C THR A 62 4.08 -6.44 -5.17
N LEU A 63 3.14 -6.06 -4.31
CA LEU A 63 1.76 -6.51 -4.28
C LEU A 63 0.90 -5.40 -4.88
N VAL A 64 0.05 -5.73 -5.85
CA VAL A 64 -0.79 -4.77 -6.56
C VAL A 64 -2.24 -5.26 -6.47
N PRO A 65 -3.16 -4.50 -5.88
CA PRO A 65 -4.58 -4.84 -5.86
C PRO A 65 -5.18 -4.69 -7.28
N PRO A 66 -6.42 -5.14 -7.49
CA PRO A 66 -7.15 -4.88 -8.71
C PRO A 66 -7.21 -3.39 -9.07
N VAL A 67 -7.26 -3.12 -10.37
CA VAL A 67 -7.45 -1.77 -10.89
C VAL A 67 -8.86 -1.27 -10.55
N ASP A 68 -8.95 -0.06 -10.01
CA ASP A 68 -10.23 0.61 -9.81
C ASP A 68 -10.83 0.98 -11.19
N VAL A 69 -12.06 0.54 -11.43
CA VAL A 69 -12.73 0.66 -12.74
C VAL A 69 -13.05 2.12 -13.10
N LYS A 70 -13.22 3.00 -12.11
CA LYS A 70 -13.55 4.42 -12.34
C LYS A 70 -12.31 5.22 -12.73
N THR A 71 -11.16 4.87 -12.17
CA THR A 71 -9.91 5.62 -12.33
C THR A 71 -8.95 4.95 -13.30
N GLY A 72 -9.09 3.66 -13.58
CA GLY A 72 -8.21 2.91 -14.47
C GLY A 72 -6.80 2.70 -13.94
N ILE A 73 -6.59 2.87 -12.62
CA ILE A 73 -5.33 2.62 -11.90
C ILE A 73 -5.56 1.73 -10.68
N ALA A 74 -4.51 1.07 -10.18
CA ALA A 74 -4.56 0.46 -8.85
C ALA A 74 -4.57 1.58 -7.79
N PRO A 75 -5.49 1.58 -6.82
CA PRO A 75 -5.61 2.67 -5.83
C PRO A 75 -4.39 2.79 -4.91
N TYR A 76 -3.64 1.71 -4.73
CA TYR A 76 -2.39 1.67 -4.00
C TYR A 76 -1.57 0.46 -4.47
N TYR A 77 -0.33 0.32 -4.00
CA TYR A 77 0.45 -0.91 -4.11
C TYR A 77 1.42 -1.01 -2.93
N ILE A 78 1.90 -2.23 -2.63
CA ILE A 78 2.71 -2.49 -1.44
C ILE A 78 4.04 -3.10 -1.87
N VAL A 79 5.15 -2.44 -1.55
CA VAL A 79 6.49 -2.99 -1.73
C VAL A 79 6.91 -3.68 -0.46
N VAL A 80 7.14 -4.99 -0.53
CA VAL A 80 7.69 -5.77 0.57
C VAL A 80 9.21 -5.70 0.50
N THR A 81 9.85 -5.50 1.65
CA THR A 81 11.29 -5.69 1.85
C THR A 81 11.49 -6.99 2.64
N PRO A 82 11.70 -8.13 1.96
CA PRO A 82 11.79 -9.43 2.63
C PRO A 82 13.03 -9.55 3.48
N ARG A 83 12.84 -10.01 4.72
CA ARG A 83 13.84 -10.37 5.74
C ARG A 83 13.21 -11.44 6.66
N GLU A 84 13.89 -11.83 7.73
CA GLU A 84 13.28 -12.64 8.80
C GLU A 84 11.97 -12.01 9.31
N HIS A 85 11.96 -10.68 9.42
CA HIS A 85 10.78 -9.88 9.71
C HIS A 85 10.59 -8.81 8.62
N PRO A 86 9.61 -8.97 7.72
CA PRO A 86 9.45 -8.13 6.54
C PRO A 86 9.00 -6.72 6.91
N SER A 87 9.50 -5.73 6.17
CA SER A 87 9.01 -4.35 6.25
C SER A 87 8.25 -4.01 4.98
N PHE A 88 7.34 -3.04 5.05
CA PHE A 88 6.38 -2.76 3.98
C PHE A 88 6.42 -1.28 3.61
N THR A 89 6.39 -0.96 2.33
CA THR A 89 6.12 0.40 1.85
C THR A 89 4.77 0.39 1.14
N VAL A 90 3.76 1.00 1.75
CA VAL A 90 2.47 1.22 1.12
C VAL A 90 2.56 2.51 0.33
N VAL A 91 2.18 2.47 -0.95
CA VAL A 91 2.12 3.66 -1.80
C VAL A 91 0.68 3.85 -2.25
N GLN A 92 0.01 4.88 -1.74
CA GLN A 92 -1.33 5.23 -2.20
C GLN A 92 -1.23 6.10 -3.45
N GLN A 93 -2.16 5.90 -4.37
CA GLN A 93 -2.21 6.61 -5.63
C GLN A 93 -3.48 7.45 -5.75
N VAL A 94 -3.36 8.60 -6.41
CA VAL A 94 -4.48 9.42 -6.87
C VAL A 94 -4.49 9.44 -8.39
N SER A 95 -5.68 9.65 -8.95
CA SER A 95 -5.89 9.69 -10.39
C SER A 95 -6.25 11.12 -10.83
N PRO A 96 -5.32 11.87 -11.43
CA PRO A 96 -5.64 13.16 -12.05
C PRO A 96 -6.48 13.01 -13.34
N ALA A 97 -6.43 11.83 -13.97
CA ALA A 97 -7.21 11.46 -15.15
C ALA A 97 -7.24 9.92 -15.28
N PHE A 98 -8.23 9.40 -16.00
CA PHE A 98 -8.37 7.96 -16.21
C PHE A 98 -7.09 7.33 -16.77
N GLY A 99 -6.61 6.28 -16.12
CA GLY A 99 -5.38 5.56 -16.47
C GLY A 99 -4.08 6.26 -16.09
N VAL A 100 -4.13 7.43 -15.46
CA VAL A 100 -2.97 8.17 -14.96
C VAL A 100 -2.92 8.03 -13.45
N GLY A 101 -1.84 7.43 -12.94
CA GLY A 101 -1.60 7.27 -11.51
C GLY A 101 -0.48 8.18 -11.03
N ALA A 102 -0.71 8.87 -9.92
CA ALA A 102 0.28 9.69 -9.24
C ALA A 102 0.35 9.27 -7.77
N LYS A 103 1.55 9.23 -7.19
CA LYS A 103 1.72 8.82 -5.79
C LYS A 103 1.16 9.92 -4.89
N ALA A 104 0.09 9.65 -4.15
CA ALA A 104 -0.46 10.60 -3.20
C ALA A 104 0.33 10.62 -1.89
N SER A 105 0.65 9.42 -1.40
CA SER A 105 1.38 9.22 -0.16
C SER A 105 2.20 7.93 -0.21
N GLU A 106 3.17 7.82 0.69
CA GLU A 106 3.83 6.57 1.00
C GLU A 106 4.00 6.42 2.51
N ILE A 107 3.85 5.20 3.02
CA ILE A 107 4.16 4.88 4.42
C ILE A 107 5.12 3.70 4.42
N TRP A 108 6.27 3.88 5.06
CA TRP A 108 7.20 2.80 5.37
C TRP A 108 6.94 2.26 6.78
N TRP A 109 6.39 1.06 6.81
CA TRP A 109 6.17 0.23 7.97
C TRP A 109 7.41 -0.61 8.25
N LYS A 110 8.18 -0.21 9.27
CA LYS A 110 9.33 -0.96 9.78
C LYS A 110 8.84 -2.08 10.68
N SER A 111 9.32 -3.31 10.49
CA SER A 111 9.04 -4.39 11.44
C SER A 111 9.87 -4.29 12.71
N LEU A 112 9.22 -4.62 13.83
CA LEU A 112 9.82 -4.67 15.18
C LEU A 112 10.24 -6.10 15.58
N GLY A 113 9.91 -7.11 14.77
CA GLY A 113 10.26 -8.51 15.00
C GLY A 113 9.35 -9.28 15.97
N ASP A 114 8.37 -8.61 16.56
CA ASP A 114 7.37 -9.21 17.48
C ASP A 114 5.97 -9.31 16.84
N GLY A 115 5.90 -9.20 15.51
CA GLY A 115 4.64 -9.16 14.76
C GLY A 115 3.99 -7.78 14.68
N ARG A 116 4.60 -6.75 15.29
CA ARG A 116 4.19 -5.35 15.11
C ARG A 116 5.03 -4.64 14.06
N LEU A 117 4.38 -3.70 13.40
CA LEU A 117 4.95 -2.74 12.48
C LEU A 117 4.86 -1.34 13.07
N PHE A 118 5.84 -0.51 12.75
CA PHE A 118 5.86 0.90 13.14
C PHE A 118 5.96 1.78 11.90
N SER A 119 5.10 2.80 11.80
CA SER A 119 5.11 3.80 10.75
C SER A 119 6.33 4.73 10.91
N HIS A 120 7.48 4.29 10.42
CA HIS A 120 8.74 4.99 10.66
C HIS A 120 8.91 6.20 9.74
N ILE A 121 8.45 6.11 8.49
CA ILE A 121 8.48 7.20 7.53
C ILE A 121 7.13 7.30 6.85
N ALA A 122 6.58 8.51 6.77
CA ALA A 122 5.41 8.80 5.96
C ALA A 122 5.70 10.00 5.05
N SER A 123 5.39 9.89 3.77
CA SER A 123 5.48 10.99 2.80
C SER A 123 4.10 11.30 2.22
N VAL A 124 3.79 12.58 2.02
CA VAL A 124 2.65 13.05 1.22
C VAL A 124 3.19 13.94 0.11
N TYR A 125 2.66 13.76 -1.09
CA TYR A 125 3.12 14.43 -2.30
C TYR A 125 2.11 15.46 -2.77
N GLU A 126 2.60 16.62 -3.17
CA GLU A 126 1.81 17.69 -3.77
C GLU A 126 2.12 17.77 -5.27
N TYR A 127 1.08 17.96 -6.08
CA TYR A 127 1.18 18.06 -7.52
C TYR A 127 0.58 19.38 -8.00
N GLY A 128 1.12 19.90 -9.10
CA GLY A 128 0.50 20.99 -9.83
C GLY A 128 -0.74 20.55 -10.61
N ILE A 129 -1.22 21.43 -11.48
CA ILE A 129 -2.36 21.12 -12.36
C ILE A 129 -1.93 20.10 -13.42
N TYR A 130 -2.70 19.02 -13.57
CA TYR A 130 -2.48 18.04 -14.62
C TYR A 130 -2.77 18.63 -16.00
N ASN A 131 -1.83 18.44 -16.94
CA ASN A 131 -1.96 18.88 -18.33
C ASN A 131 -2.09 17.63 -19.23
N PRO A 132 -3.27 17.36 -19.80
CA PRO A 132 -3.50 16.18 -20.64
C PRO A 132 -2.88 16.26 -22.04
N GLN A 133 -2.35 17.43 -22.45
CA GLN A 133 -1.62 17.57 -23.72
C GLN A 133 -0.16 17.10 -23.61
N LEU A 134 0.35 16.89 -22.40
CA LEU A 134 1.71 16.41 -22.16
C LEU A 134 1.70 14.90 -21.79
N PRO A 135 2.81 14.18 -22.04
CA PRO A 135 2.93 12.78 -21.62
C PRO A 135 2.73 12.63 -20.10
N PRO A 136 2.00 11.60 -19.60
CA PRO A 136 1.75 11.44 -18.17
C PRO A 136 3.01 11.46 -17.30
N GLN A 137 4.14 11.00 -17.83
CA GLN A 137 5.43 10.95 -17.13
C GLN A 137 5.97 12.33 -16.74
N VAL A 138 5.48 13.42 -17.35
CA VAL A 138 5.85 14.79 -16.94
C VAL A 138 5.06 15.28 -15.73
N PHE A 139 3.98 14.59 -15.34
CA PHE A 139 3.19 14.91 -14.16
C PHE A 139 3.91 14.46 -12.89
N GLN A 140 4.91 15.23 -12.49
CA GLN A 140 5.73 14.97 -11.31
C GLN A 140 5.28 15.84 -10.13
N PRO A 141 5.52 15.40 -8.88
CA PRO A 141 5.20 16.20 -7.71
C PRO A 141 6.00 17.51 -7.73
N VAL A 142 5.38 18.58 -7.26
CA VAL A 142 6.02 19.90 -7.09
C VAL A 142 6.59 20.08 -5.68
N ALA A 143 6.03 19.35 -4.70
CA ALA A 143 6.54 19.28 -3.34
C ALA A 143 6.23 17.93 -2.67
N LYS A 144 6.87 17.68 -1.53
CA LYS A 144 6.47 16.63 -0.59
C LYS A 144 6.73 17.03 0.85
N VAL A 145 5.89 16.52 1.73
CA VAL A 145 6.11 16.55 3.18
C VAL A 145 6.47 15.15 3.62
N GLN A 146 7.60 14.97 4.30
CA GLN A 146 8.07 13.68 4.78
C GLN A 146 8.32 13.70 6.28
N SER A 147 7.51 12.95 7.01
CA SER A 147 7.64 12.74 8.45
C SER A 147 8.49 11.51 8.73
N HIS A 148 9.45 11.67 9.64
CA HIS A 148 10.26 10.62 10.24
C HIS A 148 9.84 10.51 11.70
N ASN A 149 9.42 9.33 12.11
CA ASN A 149 8.87 9.06 13.44
C ASN A 149 9.80 8.13 14.22
N ASN A 150 9.91 8.38 15.52
CA ASN A 150 10.57 7.50 16.46
C ASN A 150 9.55 6.93 17.45
N GLU A 151 9.84 5.75 17.98
CA GLU A 151 8.97 5.04 18.94
C GLU A 151 8.88 5.76 20.29
N ASP A 152 9.79 6.70 20.58
CA ASP A 152 9.78 7.52 21.80
C ASP A 152 8.91 8.78 21.70
N GLY A 153 8.18 8.96 20.60
CA GLY A 153 7.33 10.13 20.37
C GLY A 153 8.07 11.33 19.78
N THR A 154 9.37 11.22 19.52
CA THR A 154 10.14 12.24 18.81
C THR A 154 10.15 12.00 17.30
N GLY A 155 10.62 12.97 16.54
CA GLY A 155 10.81 12.83 15.12
C GLY A 155 11.16 14.15 14.44
N TRP A 156 11.06 14.17 13.13
CA TRP A 156 11.17 15.41 12.36
C TRP A 156 10.34 15.32 11.08
N THR A 157 10.02 16.47 10.52
CA THR A 157 9.36 16.58 9.23
C THR A 157 10.25 17.36 8.28
N ASN A 158 10.43 16.84 7.07
CA ASN A 158 11.04 17.56 5.96
C ASN A 158 9.95 18.10 5.05
N PHE A 159 10.03 19.38 4.74
CA PHE A 159 9.30 20.02 3.64
C PHE A 159 10.28 20.11 2.47
N VAL A 160 9.93 19.53 1.33
CA VAL A 160 10.78 19.49 0.13
C VAL A 160 10.00 20.07 -1.03
N GLU A 161 10.51 21.14 -1.63
CA GLU A 161 10.01 21.67 -2.90
C GLU A 161 10.95 21.21 -4.02
N PHE A 162 10.39 20.87 -5.19
CA PHE A 162 11.18 20.39 -6.31
C PHE A 162 11.48 21.47 -7.35
N ASN A 163 10.72 22.57 -7.38
CA ASN A 163 10.93 23.66 -8.34
C ASN A 163 10.44 25.04 -7.82
N PRO A 164 11.35 25.93 -7.36
CA PRO A 164 12.79 25.70 -7.22
C PRO A 164 13.10 24.65 -6.14
N PRO A 165 14.21 23.90 -6.25
CA PRO A 165 14.57 22.93 -5.22
C PRO A 165 14.83 23.60 -3.87
N SER A 166 14.08 23.22 -2.85
CA SER A 166 14.25 23.72 -1.48
C SER A 166 13.98 22.62 -0.46
N ARG A 167 14.59 22.74 0.74
CA ARG A 167 14.35 21.80 1.84
C ARG A 167 14.38 22.52 3.18
N MET A 168 13.34 22.31 3.97
CA MET A 168 13.25 22.74 5.36
C MET A 168 13.03 21.52 6.25
N ARG A 169 13.60 21.54 7.46
CA ARG A 169 13.37 20.54 8.49
C ARG A 169 12.76 21.21 9.71
N ALA A 170 11.75 20.58 10.30
CA ALA A 170 11.21 20.91 11.60
C ALA A 170 11.26 19.68 12.51
N ASP A 171 11.87 19.81 13.68
CA ASP A 171 11.84 18.75 14.68
C ASP A 171 10.48 18.68 15.37
N ARG A 172 10.13 17.49 15.87
CA ARG A 172 8.86 17.20 16.57
C ARG A 172 9.18 16.45 17.84
N ASP A 173 8.57 16.86 18.94
CA ASP A 173 8.77 16.33 20.28
C ASP A 173 7.53 15.63 20.85
N GLN A 174 6.38 15.75 20.19
CA GLN A 174 5.11 15.14 20.61
C GLN A 174 4.34 14.53 19.44
N VAL A 175 4.76 13.33 19.05
CA VAL A 175 4.06 12.49 18.07
C VAL A 175 3.15 11.51 18.82
N LEU A 176 1.89 11.38 18.40
CA LEU A 176 0.96 10.39 18.95
C LEU A 176 1.37 8.97 18.49
N VAL A 177 2.23 8.33 19.27
CA VAL A 177 2.86 7.04 18.90
C VAL A 177 1.86 5.90 18.84
N ASP A 178 0.81 5.93 19.66
CA ASP A 178 -0.18 4.84 19.74
C ASP A 178 -0.89 4.58 18.40
N GLU A 179 -1.01 5.61 17.56
CA GLU A 179 -1.63 5.52 16.22
C GLU A 179 -0.62 5.09 15.13
N MET A 180 0.64 4.88 15.48
CA MET A 180 1.72 4.57 14.54
C MET A 180 2.07 3.09 14.46
N TYR A 181 1.31 2.23 15.14
CA TYR A 181 1.51 0.79 15.11
C TYR A 181 0.43 0.09 14.27
N ALA A 182 0.86 -0.94 13.55
CA ALA A 182 -0.01 -1.88 12.86
C ALA A 182 0.46 -3.31 13.16
N ALA A 183 -0.41 -4.29 12.97
CA ALA A 183 0.01 -5.70 12.96
C ALA A 183 0.69 -6.02 11.62
N GLU A 184 1.63 -6.96 11.62
CA GLU A 184 2.08 -7.58 10.37
C GLU A 184 0.90 -8.32 9.73
N PRO A 185 0.55 -8.01 8.48
CA PRO A 185 -0.61 -8.62 7.84
C PRO A 185 -0.35 -10.09 7.54
N ALA A 186 -1.39 -10.92 7.67
CA ALA A 186 -1.32 -12.27 7.14
C ALA A 186 -1.25 -12.23 5.60
N TRP A 187 -0.83 -13.35 5.01
CA TRP A 187 -0.84 -13.47 3.55
C TRP A 187 -2.27 -13.29 3.02
N SER A 188 -2.44 -12.41 2.03
CA SER A 188 -3.71 -11.98 1.43
C SER A 188 -4.51 -10.93 2.21
N GLU A 189 -4.11 -10.56 3.43
CA GLU A 189 -4.75 -9.49 4.25
C GLU A 189 -3.97 -8.16 4.15
N TRP A 190 -3.48 -7.85 2.95
CA TRP A 190 -2.53 -6.75 2.76
C TRP A 190 -3.17 -5.36 2.83
N ASP A 191 -4.47 -5.28 2.62
CA ASP A 191 -5.30 -4.08 2.75
C ASP A 191 -5.33 -3.54 4.19
N ALA A 192 -5.04 -4.38 5.19
CA ALA A 192 -4.89 -3.96 6.58
C ALA A 192 -3.78 -2.92 6.84
N LEU A 193 -2.88 -2.70 5.86
CA LEU A 193 -1.80 -1.69 5.95
C LEU A 193 -2.13 -0.34 5.32
N VAL A 194 -3.28 -0.21 4.66
CA VAL A 194 -3.63 0.92 3.76
C VAL A 194 -4.37 2.04 4.46
#